data_AF-A0A7J8M5L7-F1
#
_entry.id   AF-A0A7J8M5L7-F1
#
_cell.length_a   1.000
_cell.length_b   1.000
_cell.length_c   1.000
_cell.angle_alpha   90.00
_cell.angle_beta   90.00
_cell.angle_gamma   90.00
#
_symmetry.space_group_name_H-M   'P 1'
#
loop_
_entity.id
_entity.type
_entity.pdbx_description
1 polymer ?
#
loop_
_entity_poly.entity_id
_entity_poly.type
_entity_poly.pdbx_seq_one_letter_code
_entity_poly.pdbx_strand_id
1 'polypeptide(L)' 'MPEVIPVCYCGNPAKLNMSWSNDNPGRRFFGCKKFGSGFRKPYWVFTWFDPPLKSRS' A
#
# COMPACT_ATOMS: atom_id res chain seq x y z
N MET A 1 -13.14 0.46 -4.81
CA MET A 1 -12.37 -0.36 -3.85
C MET A 1 -11.82 -1.55 -4.61
N PRO A 2 -10.59 -2.02 -4.37
CA PRO A 2 -10.07 -3.17 -5.10
C PRO A 2 -10.87 -4.42 -4.71
N GLU A 3 -11.49 -5.08 -5.70
CA GLU A 3 -12.27 -6.32 -5.51
C GLU A 3 -11.36 -7.55 -5.29
N VAL A 4 -10.05 -7.40 -5.56
CA VAL A 4 -9.05 -8.46 -5.47
C VAL A 4 -7.85 -7.98 -4.66
N ILE A 5 -7.36 -8.83 -3.75
CA ILE A 5 -6.11 -8.58 -3.02
C ILE A 5 -4.93 -8.75 -4.00
N PRO A 6 -4.14 -7.69 -4.26
CA PRO A 6 -2.99 -7.80 -5.15
C PRO A 6 -1.96 -8.80 -4.63
N VAL A 7 -1.35 -9.57 -5.53
CA VAL A 7 -0.22 -10.43 -5.18
C VAL A 7 1.08 -9.65 -5.42
N CYS A 8 1.95 -9.64 -4.41
CA CYS A 8 3.28 -9.05 -4.55
C CYS A 8 4.16 -9.91 -5.46
N TYR A 9 5.17 -9.31 -6.11
CA TYR A 9 6.20 -10.04 -6.86
C TYR A 9 6.92 -11.12 -6.07
N CYS A 10 6.87 -11.10 -4.73
CA CYS A 10 7.37 -12.18 -3.89
C CYS A 10 6.43 -13.40 -3.81
N GLY A 11 5.36 -13.45 -4.61
CA GLY A 11 4.36 -14.52 -4.65
C GLY A 11 3.39 -14.52 -3.46
N ASN A 12 3.49 -13.57 -2.54
CA ASN A 12 2.62 -13.49 -1.36
C ASN A 12 1.53 -12.42 -1.57
N PRO A 13 0.32 -12.61 -1.00
CA PRO A 13 -0.70 -11.56 -0.96
C PRO A 13 -0.16 -10.27 -0.33
N ALA A 14 -0.49 -9.13 -0.94
CA ALA A 14 -0.17 -7.83 -0.39
C ALA A 14 -0.97 -7.59 0.89
N LYS A 15 -0.32 -6.96 1.87
CA LYS A 15 -0.92 -6.58 3.14
C LYS A 15 -1.56 -5.20 3.01
N LEU A 16 -2.74 -5.01 3.59
CA LEU A 16 -3.33 -3.69 3.76
C LEU A 16 -2.59 -2.94 4.86
N ASN A 17 -2.08 -1.75 4.54
CA ASN A 17 -1.37 -0.86 5.45
C ASN A 17 -2.04 0.52 5.45
N MET A 18 -1.76 1.29 6.50
CA MET A 18 -2.20 2.68 6.63
C MET A 18 -1.02 3.61 6.41
N SER A 19 -1.22 4.65 5.61
CA SER A 19 -0.22 5.70 5.41
C SER A 19 -0.24 6.68 6.58
N TRP A 20 0.96 6.96 7.08
CA TRP A 20 1.22 7.96 8.12
C TRP A 20 1.91 9.20 7.57
N SER A 21 2.03 9.32 6.24
CA SER A 21 2.58 10.51 5.59
C SER A 21 1.65 11.71 5.74
N ASN A 22 2.20 12.91 5.86
CA ASN A 22 1.42 14.16 5.92
C ASN A 22 0.53 14.40 4.69
N ASP A 23 0.94 13.91 3.51
CA ASP A 23 0.18 14.11 2.26
C ASP A 23 -1.01 13.15 2.11
N ASN A 24 -0.95 11.99 2.78
CA ASN A 24 -1.97 10.94 2.70
C ASN A 24 -2.28 10.35 4.09
N PRO A 25 -2.62 11.16 5.10
CA PRO A 25 -2.78 10.67 6.46
C PRO A 25 -4.00 9.75 6.54
N GLY A 26 -3.82 8.58 7.15
CA GLY A 26 -4.88 7.60 7.37
C GLY A 26 -5.32 6.84 6.10
N ARG A 27 -4.80 7.18 4.92
CA ARG A 27 -5.17 6.54 3.65
C ARG A 27 -4.57 5.14 3.57
N ARG A 28 -5.37 4.13 3.24
CA ARG A 28 -4.93 2.74 3.17
C ARG A 28 -4.38 2.37 1.81
N PHE A 29 -3.36 1.52 1.80
CA PHE A 29 -2.72 0.99 0.60
C PHE A 29 -2.33 -0.48 0.78
N PHE A 30 -2.30 -1.24 -0.30
CA PHE A 30 -1.70 -2.57 -0.32
C PHE A 30 -0.18 -2.45 -0.49
N GLY A 31 0.56 -3.18 0.33
CA GLY A 31 2.02 -3.19 0.41
C GLY A 31 2.59 -4.59 0.62
N CYS A 32 3.83 -4.85 0.19
CA CYS A 32 4.50 -6.11 0.50
C CYS A 32 4.68 -6.29 2.02
N LYS A 33 4.45 -7.49 2.56
CA LYS A 33 4.67 -7.78 4.00
C LYS A 33 6.11 -7.60 4.47
N LYS A 34 7.07 -7.66 3.53
CA LYS A 34 8.51 -7.44 3.78
C LYS A 34 8.89 -5.95 3.74
N PHE A 35 7.92 -5.06 3.61
CA PHE A 35 8.14 -3.63 3.72
C PHE A 35 8.75 -3.30 5.09
N GLY A 36 9.86 -2.54 5.12
CA GLY A 36 10.57 -2.17 6.33
C GLY A 36 11.57 -3.21 6.87
N SER A 37 11.61 -4.44 6.36
CA SER A 37 12.49 -5.50 6.90
C SER A 37 13.93 -5.47 6.35
N GLY A 38 14.44 -4.31 5.93
CA GLY A 38 15.80 -4.15 5.37
C GLY A 38 16.04 -4.81 4.00
N PHE A 39 15.02 -5.43 3.39
CA PHE A 39 15.14 -6.05 2.06
C PHE A 39 15.28 -4.97 0.98
N ARG A 40 16.47 -4.86 0.40
CA ARG A 40 16.87 -3.88 -0.64
C ARG A 40 16.24 -4.10 -2.03
N LYS A 41 15.27 -5.02 -2.20
CA LYS A 41 14.66 -5.24 -3.52
C LYS A 41 13.32 -4.49 -3.65
N PRO A 42 13.07 -3.82 -4.80
CA PRO A 42 11.93 -2.93 -5.01
C PRO A 42 10.61 -3.66 -5.28
N TYR A 43 10.40 -4.84 -4.69
CA TYR A 43 9.18 -5.62 -4.87
C TYR A 43 8.05 -5.09 -3.98
N TRP A 44 7.68 -3.84 -4.20
CA TRP A 44 6.67 -3.14 -3.43
C TRP A 44 5.47 -2.92 -4.35
N VAL A 45 4.50 -3.84 -4.30
CA VAL A 45 3.20 -3.45 -4.87
C VAL A 45 2.64 -2.39 -3.93
N PHE A 46 2.49 -1.16 -4.44
CA PHE A 46 1.81 -0.04 -3.80
C PHE A 46 0.60 0.31 -4.65
N THR A 47 -0.58 -0.15 -4.25
CA THR A 47 -1.84 0.32 -4.84
C THR A 47 -2.73 0.86 -3.73
N TRP A 48 -3.35 2.01 -3.97
CA TRP A 48 -4.20 2.64 -2.98
C TRP A 48 -5.51 1.87 -2.84
N PHE A 49 -5.86 1.51 -1.61
CA PHE A 49 -7.16 0.90 -1.30
C PHE A 49 -8.25 1.96 -1.29
N ASP A 50 -7.97 3.07 -0.59
CA ASP A 50 -8.88 4.21 -0.52
C ASP A 50 -8.72 5.11 -1.76
N PRO A 51 -9.80 5.72 -2.25
CA PRO A 51 -9.74 6.71 -3.33
C PRO A 51 -8.82 7.88 -2.96
N PRO A 52 -8.37 8.68 -3.94
CA PRO A 52 -7.63 9.91 -3.65
C PRO A 52 -8.35 10.75 -2.60
N LEU A 53 -7.60 11.27 -1.63
CA LEU A 53 -8.16 12.24 -0.70
C LEU A 53 -8.69 13.40 -1.54
N LYS A 54 -9.98 13.71 -1.41
CA LYS A 54 -10.53 14.90 -2.04
C LYS A 54 -9.81 16.09 -1.42
N SER A 55 -9.28 17.00 -2.23
CA SER A 55 -8.80 18.28 -1.72
C SER A 55 -9.95 18.92 -0.95
N ARG A 56 -9.74 19.22 0.33
CA ARG A 56 -10.67 20.02 1.11
C ARG A 56 -10.58 21.45 0.55
N SER A 57 -11.43 21.75 -0.42
CA SER A 57 -11.66 23.11 -0.94
C SER A 57 -12.16 24.01 0.17
#